data_AF-G5HCI5-F1
#
_entry.id   AF-G5HCI5-F1
#
_cell.length_a   1.000
_cell.length_b   1.000
_cell.length_c   1.000
_cell.angle_alpha   90.00
_cell.angle_beta   90.00
_cell.angle_gamma   90.00
#
_symmetry.space_group_name_H-M   'P 1'
#
loop_
_entity.id
_entity.type
_entity.pdbx_description
1 polymer ?
#
loop_
_entity_poly.entity_id
_entity_poly.type
_entity_poly.pdbx_seq_one_letter_code
_entity_poly.pdbx_strand_id
1 'polypeptide(L)'
;MKWLRGFLSENEERKKLLWGLALLFVLALYVSGLLCQAAVDTAHVSFNPFRCYFTAIFSFRGWKTTICTIGLFLIFAGFIAYQGKAGGSDMDEERNFKYSSLGTYGTSGYMTEVEKKQVLREERDVKETKGIILGTDLISGSILSLPPESRLNRNIAVCGSQGSMKSRAFARNMILQCIRRGESMFITDPKSGAKRSCLKRVGTALH
;
A
#
# COMPACT_ATOMS: atom_id res chain seq x y z
N MET A 1 0.86 28.07 9.11
CA MET A 1 0.06 27.82 7.87
C MET A 1 -0.38 26.37 7.62
N LYS A 2 0.27 25.33 8.18
CA LYS A 2 -0.21 23.93 8.04
C LYS A 2 -1.45 23.62 8.90
N TRP A 3 -1.53 24.20 10.10
CA TRP A 3 -2.64 24.00 11.05
C TRP A 3 -3.99 24.52 10.54
N LEU A 4 -4.02 25.72 9.95
CA LEU A 4 -5.24 26.29 9.32
C LEU A 4 -5.74 25.47 8.12
N ARG A 5 -4.83 24.86 7.35
CA ARG A 5 -5.20 23.99 6.23
C ARG A 5 -5.82 22.66 6.70
N GLY A 6 -5.30 22.09 7.78
CA GLY A 6 -5.89 20.91 8.42
C GLY A 6 -7.32 21.18 8.90
N PHE A 7 -7.52 22.28 9.63
CA PHE A 7 -8.83 22.68 10.15
C PHE A 7 -9.86 22.99 9.05
N LEU A 8 -9.45 23.65 7.96
CA LEU A 8 -10.33 23.91 6.82
C LEU A 8 -10.71 22.62 6.08
N SER A 9 -9.77 21.68 5.92
CA SER A 9 -10.06 20.39 5.27
C SER A 9 -11.01 19.52 6.09
N GLU A 10 -10.87 19.49 7.42
CA GLU A 10 -11.76 18.72 8.29
C GLU A 10 -13.20 19.27 8.22
N ASN A 11 -13.34 20.59 8.12
CA ASN A 11 -14.65 21.23 8.01
C ASN A 11 -15.30 20.99 6.64
N GLU A 12 -14.52 20.84 5.57
CA GLU A 12 -15.03 20.47 4.25
C GLU A 12 -15.53 19.03 4.20
N GLU A 13 -14.75 18.08 4.75
CA GLU A 13 -15.13 16.67 4.79
C GLU A 13 -16.39 16.45 5.64
N ARG A 14 -16.49 17.13 6.80
CA ARG A 14 -17.72 17.11 7.62
C ARG A 14 -18.91 17.68 6.86
N LYS A 15 -18.73 18.76 6.09
CA LYS A 15 -19.81 19.31 5.26
C LYS A 15 -20.24 18.32 4.17
N LYS A 16 -19.30 17.70 3.45
CA LYS A 16 -19.61 16.69 2.42
C LYS A 16 -20.38 15.51 3.02
N LEU A 17 -19.96 15.02 4.18
CA LEU A 17 -20.66 13.95 4.91
C LEU A 17 -22.07 14.37 5.35
N LEU A 18 -22.23 15.58 5.90
CA LEU A 18 -23.53 16.10 6.31
C LEU A 18 -24.49 16.29 5.12
N TRP A 19 -24.00 16.83 4.00
CA TRP A 19 -24.78 16.96 2.77
C TRP A 19 -25.17 15.59 2.20
N GLY A 20 -24.26 14.61 2.22
CA GLY A 20 -24.55 13.24 1.81
C GLY A 20 -25.61 12.57 2.68
N LEU A 21 -25.52 12.75 4.00
CA LEU A 21 -26.47 12.17 4.97
C LEU A 21 -27.85 12.83 4.85
N ALA A 22 -27.89 14.14 4.62
CA ALA A 22 -29.13 14.88 4.35
C ALA A 22 -29.79 14.40 3.04
N LEU A 23 -29.02 14.22 1.97
CA LEU A 23 -29.54 13.73 0.68
C LEU A 23 -30.07 12.29 0.80
N LEU A 24 -29.35 11.43 1.52
CA LEU A 24 -29.80 10.06 1.78
C LEU A 24 -31.11 10.04 2.59
N PHE A 25 -31.25 10.91 3.58
CA PHE A 25 -32.47 11.04 4.37
C PHE A 25 -33.67 11.49 3.52
N VAL A 26 -33.46 12.48 2.64
CA VAL A 26 -34.48 12.95 1.69
C VAL A 26 -34.89 11.83 0.73
N LEU A 27 -33.93 11.08 0.20
CA LEU A 27 -34.20 9.91 -0.66
C LEU A 27 -35.01 8.83 0.08
N ALA A 28 -34.62 8.51 1.33
CA ALA A 28 -35.32 7.49 2.13
C ALA A 28 -36.77 7.89 2.43
N LEU A 29 -37.04 9.17 2.70
CA LEU A 29 -38.39 9.71 2.89
C LEU A 29 -39.24 9.63 1.61
N TYR A 30 -38.64 9.85 0.44
CA TYR A 30 -39.34 9.70 -0.84
C TYR A 30 -39.70 8.23 -1.13
N VAL A 31 -38.73 7.32 -0.99
CA VAL A 31 -38.91 5.88 -1.25
C VAL A 31 -39.92 5.26 -0.28
N SER A 32 -39.89 5.64 1.00
CA SER A 32 -40.87 5.18 1.99
C SER A 32 -42.29 5.71 1.73
N GLY A 33 -42.44 6.97 1.30
CA GLY A 33 -43.71 7.52 0.87
C GLY A 33 -44.31 6.76 -0.33
N LEU A 34 -43.47 6.40 -1.30
CA LEU A 34 -43.87 5.62 -2.47
C LEU A 34 -44.26 4.18 -2.11
N LEU A 35 -43.50 3.52 -1.23
CA LEU A 35 -43.82 2.19 -0.72
C LEU A 35 -45.12 2.18 0.10
N CYS A 36 -45.37 3.21 0.90
CA CYS A 36 -46.60 3.37 1.67
C CYS A 36 -47.83 3.54 0.75
N GLN A 37 -47.70 4.35 -0.31
CA GLN A 37 -48.76 4.51 -1.33
C GLN A 37 -49.00 3.22 -2.11
N ALA A 38 -47.94 2.50 -2.51
CA ALA A 38 -48.06 1.22 -3.22
C ALA A 38 -48.71 0.12 -2.36
N ALA A 39 -48.52 0.15 -1.04
CA ALA A 39 -49.11 -0.83 -0.12
C ALA A 39 -50.60 -0.56 0.21
N VAL A 40 -51.07 0.67 0.02
CA VAL A 40 -52.44 1.10 0.38
C VAL A 40 -53.33 1.27 -0.85
N ASP A 41 -52.79 1.82 -1.95
CA ASP A 41 -53.53 2.13 -3.17
C ASP A 41 -53.00 1.28 -4.34
N THR A 42 -53.54 0.07 -4.51
CA THR A 42 -53.12 -0.88 -5.57
C THR A 42 -53.44 -0.44 -7.01
N ALA A 43 -53.95 0.78 -7.25
CA ALA A 43 -54.34 1.25 -8.58
C ALA A 43 -53.76 2.61 -9.01
N HIS A 44 -53.27 3.46 -8.09
CA HIS A 44 -52.79 4.82 -8.45
C HIS A 44 -51.56 5.24 -7.62
N VAL A 45 -50.37 4.84 -8.08
CA VAL A 45 -49.11 5.34 -7.52
C VAL A 45 -48.86 6.75 -8.04
N SER A 46 -48.84 7.74 -7.15
CA SER A 46 -48.52 9.12 -7.53
C SER A 46 -47.02 9.35 -7.39
N PHE A 47 -46.33 9.64 -8.50
CA PHE A 47 -44.88 9.95 -8.48
C PHE A 47 -44.56 11.34 -7.94
N ASN A 48 -45.57 12.09 -7.47
CA ASN A 48 -45.39 13.45 -7.00
C ASN A 48 -44.63 13.45 -5.65
N PRO A 49 -43.43 14.05 -5.57
CA PRO A 49 -42.59 14.03 -4.37
C PRO A 49 -43.27 14.67 -3.17
N PHE A 50 -44.02 15.76 -3.36
CA PHE A 50 -44.68 16.46 -2.25
C PHE A 50 -45.76 15.60 -1.56
N ARG A 51 -46.52 14.81 -2.34
CA ARG A 51 -47.50 13.87 -1.76
C ARG A 51 -46.81 12.76 -1.00
N CYS A 52 -45.72 12.20 -1.55
CA CYS A 52 -44.94 11.14 -0.91
C CYS A 52 -44.37 11.59 0.45
N TYR A 53 -43.76 12.79 0.52
CA TYR A 53 -43.26 13.35 1.77
C TYR A 53 -44.36 13.57 2.79
N PHE A 54 -45.50 14.12 2.38
CA PHE A 54 -46.61 14.40 3.29
C PHE A 54 -47.20 13.10 3.87
N THR A 55 -47.37 12.07 3.04
CA THR A 55 -47.83 10.75 3.50
C THR A 55 -46.83 10.05 4.41
N ALA A 56 -45.53 10.26 4.22
CA ALA A 56 -44.49 9.67 5.06
C ALA A 56 -44.42 10.34 6.45
N ILE A 57 -44.61 11.65 6.52
CA ILE A 57 -44.44 12.44 7.76
C ILE A 57 -45.71 12.43 8.64
N PHE A 58 -46.90 12.54 8.04
CA PHE A 58 -48.14 12.74 8.80
C PHE A 58 -48.90 11.45 9.15
N SER A 59 -48.41 10.27 8.76
CA SER A 59 -49.08 9.00 9.01
C SER A 59 -48.28 8.09 9.95
N PHE A 60 -48.93 7.53 10.97
CA PHE A 60 -48.33 6.53 11.87
C PHE A 60 -47.85 5.27 11.12
N ARG A 61 -48.48 4.94 9.98
CA ARG A 61 -48.03 3.86 9.09
C ARG A 61 -46.82 4.30 8.27
N GLY A 62 -46.78 5.55 7.82
CA GLY A 62 -45.65 6.17 7.13
C GLY A 62 -44.36 6.09 7.94
N TRP A 63 -44.43 6.40 9.24
CA TRP A 63 -43.26 6.31 10.12
C TRP A 63 -42.73 4.88 10.28
N LYS A 64 -43.60 3.86 10.29
CA LYS A 64 -43.16 2.46 10.30
C LYS A 64 -42.40 2.10 9.02
N THR A 65 -42.91 2.55 7.87
CA THR A 65 -42.25 2.30 6.58
C THR A 65 -40.94 3.08 6.43
N THR A 66 -40.84 4.31 6.95
CA THR A 66 -39.59 5.10 6.90
C THR A 66 -38.49 4.43 7.72
N ILE A 67 -38.78 3.99 8.94
CA ILE A 67 -37.83 3.27 9.80
C ILE A 67 -37.35 1.98 9.12
N CYS A 68 -38.26 1.21 8.51
CA CYS A 68 -37.90 -0.01 7.78
C CYS A 68 -36.97 0.28 6.58
N THR A 69 -37.26 1.32 5.80
CA THR A 69 -36.41 1.69 4.65
C THR A 69 -35.02 2.17 5.08
N ILE A 70 -34.91 2.96 6.15
CA ILE A 70 -33.62 3.39 6.69
C ILE A 70 -32.82 2.17 7.16
N GLY A 71 -33.45 1.23 7.85
CA GLY A 71 -32.82 -0.03 8.26
C GLY A 71 -32.27 -0.84 7.07
N LEU A 72 -33.03 -0.96 5.99
CA LEU A 72 -32.58 -1.63 4.77
C LEU A 72 -31.38 -0.93 4.12
N PHE A 73 -31.39 0.41 4.05
CA PHE A 73 -30.24 1.17 3.55
C PHE A 73 -28.98 0.96 4.42
N LEU A 74 -29.13 0.90 5.75
CA LEU A 74 -28.01 0.62 6.65
C LEU A 74 -27.46 -0.80 6.49
N ILE A 75 -28.32 -1.80 6.31
CA ILE A 75 -27.91 -3.18 6.03
C ILE A 75 -27.16 -3.25 4.70
N PHE A 76 -27.67 -2.58 3.66
CA PHE A 76 -27.03 -2.55 2.34
C PHE A 76 -25.67 -1.82 2.37
N ALA A 77 -25.58 -0.70 3.08
CA ALA A 77 -24.32 0.00 3.32
C ALA A 77 -23.33 -0.87 4.11
N GLY A 78 -23.81 -1.59 5.13
CA GLY A 78 -23.01 -2.56 5.88
C GLY A 78 -22.51 -3.71 5.01
N PHE A 79 -23.33 -4.22 4.10
CA PHE A 79 -22.94 -5.27 3.14
C PHE A 79 -21.87 -4.77 2.15
N ILE A 80 -22.01 -3.56 1.63
CA ILE A 80 -20.98 -2.93 0.78
C ILE A 80 -19.68 -2.73 1.57
N ALA A 81 -19.76 -2.25 2.81
CA ALA A 81 -18.59 -2.07 3.66
C ALA A 81 -17.91 -3.40 4.02
N TYR A 82 -18.70 -4.47 4.22
CA TYR A 82 -18.18 -5.81 4.46
C TYR A 82 -17.47 -6.38 3.23
N GLN A 83 -18.06 -6.23 2.03
CA GLN A 83 -17.40 -6.62 0.78
C GLN A 83 -16.15 -5.78 0.49
N GLY A 84 -16.19 -4.48 0.80
CA GLY A 84 -15.02 -3.59 0.69
C GLY A 84 -13.89 -3.97 1.64
N LYS A 85 -14.21 -4.46 2.85
CA LYS A 85 -13.21 -4.99 3.80
C LYS A 85 -12.67 -6.37 3.39
N ALA A 86 -13.49 -7.22 2.78
CA ALA A 86 -13.07 -8.53 2.29
C ALA A 86 -12.17 -8.42 1.04
N GLY A 87 -12.37 -7.37 0.23
CA GLY A 87 -11.48 -6.99 -0.86
C GLY A 87 -10.25 -6.24 -0.38
N GLY A 88 -9.53 -6.80 0.59
CA GLY A 88 -8.31 -6.25 1.17
C GLY A 88 -7.25 -5.95 0.10
N SER A 89 -7.34 -4.77 -0.49
CA SER A 89 -6.28 -4.18 -1.27
C SER A 89 -5.48 -3.32 -0.30
N ASP A 90 -4.31 -3.80 0.10
CA ASP A 90 -3.29 -2.93 0.69
C ASP A 90 -3.01 -1.81 -0.33
N MET A 91 -3.50 -0.62 -0.03
CA MET A 91 -3.33 0.56 -0.85
C MET A 91 -2.07 1.26 -0.37
N ASP A 92 -1.03 1.27 -1.21
CA ASP A 92 0.13 2.14 -1.01
C ASP A 92 -0.31 3.59 -1.30
N GLU A 93 -0.69 4.33 -0.25
CA GLU A 93 -1.20 5.72 -0.34
C GLU A 93 -0.23 6.68 -1.04
N GLU A 94 1.08 6.44 -0.94
CA GLU A 94 2.09 7.30 -1.58
C GLU A 94 2.15 7.16 -3.11
N ARG A 95 1.72 6.03 -3.68
CA ARG A 95 1.92 5.74 -5.11
C ARG A 95 0.65 5.37 -5.88
N ASN A 96 -0.51 5.34 -5.22
CA ASN A 96 -1.79 4.98 -5.83
C ASN A 96 -1.74 3.67 -6.63
N PHE A 97 -0.95 2.69 -6.17
CA PHE A 97 -0.93 1.36 -6.76
C PHE A 97 -1.85 0.42 -5.99
N LYS A 98 -2.75 -0.24 -6.72
CA LYS A 98 -3.60 -1.32 -6.20
C LYS A 98 -2.86 -2.65 -6.38
N TYR A 99 -2.41 -3.26 -5.30
CA TYR A 99 -1.93 -4.65 -5.35
C TYR A 99 -3.13 -5.60 -5.43
N SER A 100 -3.11 -6.47 -6.43
CA SER A 100 -4.06 -7.58 -6.52
C SER A 100 -3.65 -8.65 -5.53
N SER A 101 -4.55 -9.03 -4.61
CA SER A 101 -4.36 -10.18 -3.71
C SER A 101 -4.43 -11.52 -4.45
N LEU A 102 -4.95 -11.53 -5.67
CA LEU A 102 -4.96 -12.69 -6.58
C LEU A 102 -3.62 -12.72 -7.32
N GLY A 103 -2.69 -13.53 -6.81
CA GLY A 103 -1.32 -13.73 -7.33
C GLY A 103 -1.22 -14.42 -8.69
N THR A 104 -2.24 -14.30 -9.55
CA THR A 104 -2.35 -14.96 -10.86
C THR A 104 -1.34 -14.42 -11.88
N TYR A 105 -0.83 -13.21 -11.66
CA TYR A 105 0.26 -12.60 -12.42
C TYR A 105 1.29 -12.16 -11.40
N GLY A 106 2.47 -12.80 -11.41
CA GLY A 106 3.54 -12.63 -10.41
C GLY A 106 3.54 -11.26 -9.75
N THR A 107 3.00 -11.21 -8.53
CA THR A 107 2.79 -9.97 -7.80
C THR A 107 4.05 -9.68 -7.02
N SER A 108 4.84 -8.70 -7.48
CA SER A 108 6.02 -8.25 -6.75
C SER A 108 5.61 -7.29 -5.66
N GLY A 109 5.64 -7.75 -4.41
CA GLY A 109 5.46 -6.94 -3.22
C GLY A 109 6.79 -6.54 -2.58
N TYR A 110 6.76 -5.54 -1.70
CA TYR A 110 7.84 -5.31 -0.76
C TYR A 110 7.86 -6.45 0.26
N MET A 111 9.06 -6.93 0.62
CA MET A 111 9.20 -7.95 1.66
C MET A 111 8.75 -7.40 3.01
N THR A 112 7.94 -8.18 3.72
CA THR A 112 7.62 -7.92 5.11
C THR A 112 8.84 -8.16 6.01
N GLU A 113 8.88 -7.57 7.20
CA GLU A 113 9.99 -7.77 8.16
C GLU A 113 10.17 -9.24 8.56
N VAL A 114 9.12 -10.05 8.50
CA VAL A 114 9.18 -11.50 8.77
C VAL A 114 9.89 -12.23 7.64
N GLU A 115 9.51 -11.97 6.38
CA GLU A 115 10.17 -12.55 5.21
C GLU A 115 11.62 -12.08 5.11
N LYS A 116 11.87 -10.80 5.45
CA LYS A 116 13.21 -10.19 5.43
C LYS A 116 14.18 -10.98 6.28
N LYS A 117 13.79 -11.34 7.51
CA LYS A 117 14.61 -12.14 8.42
C LYS A 117 14.79 -13.60 7.98
N GLN A 118 13.89 -14.14 7.17
CA GLN A 118 14.02 -15.49 6.63
C GLN A 118 15.03 -15.57 5.48
N VAL A 119 15.09 -14.51 4.65
CA VAL A 119 15.92 -14.49 3.44
C VAL A 119 17.27 -13.80 3.66
N LEU A 120 17.27 -12.69 4.40
CA LEU A 120 18.45 -11.87 4.67
C LEU A 120 18.92 -12.09 6.10
N ARG A 121 20.24 -12.04 6.30
CA ARG A 121 20.85 -11.98 7.63
C ARG A 121 21.10 -10.55 8.02
N GLU A 122 20.58 -10.18 9.19
CA GLU A 122 20.83 -8.93 9.88
C GLU A 122 21.96 -9.12 10.88
N GLU A 123 23.04 -8.35 10.71
CA GLU A 123 24.19 -8.39 11.60
C GLU A 123 24.58 -6.97 12.05
N ARG A 124 25.17 -6.86 13.24
CA ARG A 124 25.56 -5.56 13.81
C ARG A 124 26.99 -5.15 13.45
N ASP A 125 27.86 -6.10 13.13
CA ASP A 125 29.25 -5.84 12.75
C ASP A 125 29.54 -6.39 11.34
N VAL A 126 30.22 -5.58 10.53
CA VAL A 126 30.68 -5.94 9.17
C VAL A 126 31.63 -7.14 9.20
N LYS A 127 32.37 -7.31 10.31
CA LYS A 127 33.36 -8.38 10.45
C LYS A 127 32.73 -9.76 10.53
N GLU A 128 31.55 -9.87 11.14
CA GLU A 128 30.84 -11.13 11.34
C GLU A 128 30.18 -11.61 10.03
N THR A 129 29.97 -10.68 9.09
CA THR A 129 29.19 -10.94 7.89
C THR A 129 29.94 -11.81 6.92
N LYS A 130 29.43 -13.00 6.64
CA LYS A 130 30.02 -13.88 5.62
C LYS A 130 29.37 -13.67 4.24
N GLY A 131 28.13 -13.19 4.22
CA GLY A 131 27.33 -12.99 3.00
C GLY A 131 27.71 -11.79 2.13
N ILE A 132 26.99 -11.63 1.01
CA ILE A 132 27.07 -10.42 0.18
C ILE A 132 26.30 -9.31 0.88
N ILE A 133 26.95 -8.18 1.21
CA ILE A 133 26.26 -7.05 1.84
C ILE A 133 25.48 -6.28 0.78
N LEU A 134 24.18 -6.14 0.99
CA LEU A 134 23.28 -5.39 0.11
C LEU A 134 23.15 -3.92 0.56
N GLY A 135 23.21 -3.67 1.87
CA GLY A 135 23.11 -2.34 2.43
C GLY A 135 22.89 -2.38 3.93
N THR A 136 22.34 -1.29 4.46
CA THR A 136 21.92 -1.18 5.85
C THR A 136 20.43 -0.98 5.92
N ASP A 137 19.81 -1.57 6.92
CA ASP A 137 18.41 -1.30 7.22
C ASP A 137 18.22 0.15 7.66
N LEU A 138 17.17 0.81 7.15
CA LEU A 138 16.92 2.24 7.41
C LEU A 138 16.45 2.50 8.84
N ILE A 139 15.81 1.51 9.46
CA ILE A 139 15.20 1.63 10.79
C ILE A 139 16.18 1.17 11.86
N SER A 140 16.70 -0.05 11.74
CA SER A 140 17.59 -0.63 12.74
C SER A 140 19.06 -0.22 12.59
N GLY A 141 19.46 0.28 11.42
CA GLY A 141 20.86 0.53 11.09
C GLY A 141 21.71 -0.75 10.98
N SER A 142 21.09 -1.92 11.04
CA SER A 142 21.77 -3.21 10.93
C SER A 142 22.24 -3.46 9.49
N ILE A 143 23.30 -4.24 9.34
CA ILE A 143 23.85 -4.60 8.04
C ILE A 143 23.04 -5.76 7.48
N LEU A 144 22.51 -5.56 6.28
CA LEU A 144 21.74 -6.57 5.56
C LEU A 144 22.65 -7.32 4.59
N SER A 145 22.71 -8.63 4.75
CA SER A 145 23.50 -9.51 3.90
C SER A 145 22.72 -10.70 3.38
N LEU A 146 23.05 -11.12 2.16
CA LEU A 146 22.57 -12.36 1.59
C LEU A 146 23.51 -13.50 2.05
N PRO A 147 23.01 -14.47 2.85
CA PRO A 147 23.85 -15.55 3.33
C PRO A 147 24.34 -16.44 2.17
N PRO A 148 25.54 -17.05 2.29
CA PRO A 148 26.11 -17.90 1.23
C PRO A 148 25.22 -19.10 0.90
N GLU A 149 24.55 -19.67 1.91
CA GLU A 149 23.65 -20.83 1.81
C GLU A 149 22.20 -20.46 1.39
N SER A 150 21.98 -19.27 0.83
CA SER A 150 20.64 -18.90 0.36
C SER A 150 20.23 -19.71 -0.87
N ARG A 151 18.94 -20.10 -0.91
CA ARG A 151 18.32 -20.72 -2.10
C ARG A 151 18.16 -19.75 -3.27
N LEU A 152 18.41 -18.46 -3.05
CA LEU A 152 18.29 -17.42 -4.07
C LEU A 152 19.49 -17.38 -5.01
N ASN A 153 19.24 -16.92 -6.23
CA ASN A 153 20.28 -16.67 -7.21
C ASN A 153 21.26 -15.60 -6.68
N ARG A 154 22.56 -15.89 -6.77
CA ARG A 154 23.64 -14.98 -6.36
C ARG A 154 24.12 -14.06 -7.47
N ASN A 155 23.58 -14.21 -8.68
CA ASN A 155 23.89 -13.32 -9.79
C ASN A 155 23.17 -11.99 -9.58
N ILE A 156 23.95 -10.92 -9.42
CA ILE A 156 23.42 -9.58 -9.14
C ILE A 156 23.69 -8.68 -10.34
N ALA A 157 22.63 -8.07 -10.86
CA ALA A 157 22.71 -7.01 -11.85
C ALA A 157 22.51 -5.65 -11.15
N VAL A 158 23.48 -4.75 -11.29
CA VAL A 158 23.41 -3.40 -10.70
C VAL A 158 23.11 -2.37 -11.78
N CYS A 159 21.90 -1.84 -11.76
CA CYS A 159 21.42 -0.84 -12.72
C CYS A 159 21.30 0.55 -12.07
N GLY A 160 21.44 1.60 -12.88
CA GLY A 160 21.30 2.99 -12.41
C GLY A 160 21.88 4.00 -13.39
N SER A 161 21.52 5.27 -13.25
CA SER A 161 21.97 6.36 -14.13
C SER A 161 23.47 6.65 -14.05
N GLN A 162 24.02 7.36 -15.03
CA GLN A 162 25.42 7.81 -14.97
C GLN A 162 25.60 8.73 -13.74
N GLY A 163 26.66 8.49 -12.95
CA GLY A 163 26.90 9.24 -11.71
C GLY A 163 26.18 8.73 -10.46
N SER A 164 25.30 7.71 -10.55
CA SER A 164 24.57 7.14 -9.41
C SER A 164 25.44 6.32 -8.42
N MET A 165 26.76 6.46 -8.49
CA MET A 165 27.74 5.84 -7.60
C MET A 165 27.74 4.30 -7.52
N LYS A 166 27.14 3.57 -8.48
CA LYS A 166 27.10 2.08 -8.53
C LYS A 166 28.43 1.41 -8.19
N SER A 167 29.53 1.87 -8.80
CA SER A 167 30.86 1.29 -8.58
C SER A 167 31.37 1.51 -7.15
N ARG A 168 31.02 2.63 -6.52
CA ARG A 168 31.46 2.97 -5.16
C ARG A 168 30.58 2.27 -4.11
N ALA A 169 29.27 2.25 -4.33
CA ALA A 169 28.31 1.68 -3.39
C ALA A 169 28.34 0.14 -3.39
N PHE A 170 28.41 -0.48 -4.57
CA PHE A 170 28.28 -1.93 -4.69
C PHE A 170 29.59 -2.61 -5.12
N ALA A 171 30.16 -2.24 -6.28
CA ALA A 171 31.27 -3.01 -6.85
C ALA A 171 32.52 -3.05 -5.95
N ARG A 172 32.95 -1.91 -5.39
CA ARG A 172 34.10 -1.87 -4.47
C ARG A 172 33.87 -2.68 -3.19
N ASN A 173 32.66 -2.59 -2.63
CA ASN A 173 32.30 -3.32 -1.41
C ASN A 173 32.28 -4.84 -1.67
N MET A 174 31.74 -5.26 -2.81
CA MET A 174 31.75 -6.65 -3.24
C MET A 174 33.19 -7.18 -3.40
N ILE A 175 34.07 -6.42 -4.06
CA ILE A 175 35.48 -6.78 -4.22
C ILE A 175 36.15 -6.97 -2.85
N LEU A 176 35.99 -6.02 -1.93
CA LEU A 176 36.57 -6.12 -0.57
C LEU A 176 36.04 -7.33 0.20
N GLN A 177 34.75 -7.65 0.05
CA GLN A 177 34.15 -8.83 0.68
C GLN A 177 34.72 -10.13 0.13
N CYS A 178 34.84 -10.26 -1.19
CA CYS A 178 35.44 -11.43 -1.82
C CYS A 178 36.92 -11.61 -1.41
N ILE A 179 37.71 -10.53 -1.34
CA ILE A 179 39.10 -10.59 -0.85
C ILE A 179 39.12 -11.10 0.59
N ARG A 180 38.26 -10.58 1.46
CA ARG A 180 38.17 -11.03 2.86
C ARG A 180 37.77 -12.50 2.97
N ARG A 181 36.92 -12.98 2.05
CA ARG A 181 36.55 -14.40 1.97
C ARG A 181 37.64 -15.29 1.37
N GLY A 182 38.71 -14.71 0.81
CA GLY A 182 39.73 -15.45 0.07
C GLY A 182 39.22 -16.01 -1.26
N GLU A 183 38.16 -15.42 -1.83
CA GLU A 183 37.60 -15.84 -3.11
C GLU A 183 38.41 -15.27 -4.28
N SER A 184 38.57 -16.07 -5.33
CA SER A 184 39.09 -15.60 -6.61
C SER A 184 38.03 -14.79 -7.36
N MET A 185 38.42 -13.70 -8.00
CA MET A 185 37.52 -12.89 -8.83
C MET A 185 38.19 -12.44 -10.12
N PHE A 186 37.38 -12.23 -11.15
CA PHE A 186 37.77 -11.55 -12.38
C PHE A 186 37.02 -10.23 -12.48
N ILE A 187 37.73 -9.14 -12.73
CA ILE A 187 37.15 -7.80 -12.83
C ILE A 187 37.51 -7.19 -14.18
N THR A 188 36.50 -6.76 -14.92
CA THR A 188 36.68 -5.89 -16.08
C THR A 188 36.62 -4.43 -15.63
N ASP A 189 37.75 -3.73 -15.63
CA ASP A 189 37.85 -2.33 -15.18
C ASP A 189 38.11 -1.36 -16.35
N PRO A 190 37.07 -0.95 -17.11
CA PRO A 190 37.25 -0.19 -18.35
C PRO A 190 37.87 1.21 -18.13
N LYS A 191 37.80 1.76 -16.92
CA LYS A 191 38.36 3.09 -16.58
C LYS A 191 39.57 3.02 -15.63
N SER A 192 40.05 1.81 -15.30
CA SER A 192 41.11 1.59 -14.31
C SER A 192 40.79 2.21 -12.92
N GLY A 193 39.51 2.29 -12.56
CA GLY A 193 39.04 2.91 -11.32
C GLY A 193 39.20 2.02 -10.08
N ALA A 194 39.27 0.71 -10.27
CA ALA A 194 39.66 -0.25 -9.24
C ALA A 194 41.19 -0.26 -9.09
N LYS A 195 41.94 -0.34 -10.20
CA LYS A 195 43.42 -0.32 -10.21
C LYS A 195 44.03 0.94 -9.57
N ARG A 196 43.38 2.10 -9.69
CA ARG A 196 43.83 3.38 -9.09
C ARG A 196 43.38 3.61 -7.65
N SER A 197 42.50 2.76 -7.12
CA SER A 197 41.94 2.93 -5.78
C SER A 197 42.73 2.18 -4.72
N CYS A 198 42.32 2.32 -3.45
CA CYS A 198 42.90 1.58 -2.33
C CYS A 198 42.91 0.05 -2.53
N LEU A 199 42.12 -0.49 -3.48
CA LEU A 199 42.11 -1.90 -3.86
C LEU A 199 43.48 -2.44 -4.30
N LYS A 200 44.33 -1.60 -4.93
CA LYS A 200 45.72 -2.00 -5.29
C LYS A 200 46.56 -2.34 -4.07
N ARG A 201 46.28 -1.71 -2.92
CA ARG A 201 47.00 -1.89 -1.67
C ARG A 201 46.63 -3.18 -0.94
N VAL A 202 45.50 -3.80 -1.31
CA VAL A 202 44.95 -5.01 -0.66
C VAL A 202 45.40 -6.30 -1.36
N GLY A 203 46.47 -6.24 -2.16
CA GLY A 203 47.07 -7.43 -2.78
C GLY A 203 46.28 -8.02 -3.96
N THR A 204 45.34 -7.28 -4.54
CA THR A 204 44.66 -7.74 -5.76
C THR A 204 45.61 -7.69 -6.96
N ALA A 205 46.03 -8.86 -7.45
CA ALA A 205 46.68 -9.00 -8.75
C ALA A 205 45.65 -8.72 -9.85
N LEU A 206 45.37 -7.44 -10.09
CA LEU A 206 44.53 -6.99 -11.19
C LEU A 206 45.38 -7.02 -12.47
N HIS A 207 45.37 -8.16 -13.17
CA HIS A 207 45.97 -8.26 -14.51
C HIS A 207 45.32 -7.28 -15.48
#